data_AF-A0ABD5DT93-F1
#
_entry.id   AF-A0ABD5DT93-F1
#
_cell.length_a   1.000
_cell.length_b   1.000
_cell.length_c   1.000
_cell.angle_alpha   90.00
_cell.angle_beta   90.00
_cell.angle_gamma   90.00
#
_symmetry.space_group_name_H-M   'P 1'
#
loop_
_entity.id
_entity.type
_entity.pdbx_description
1 polymer ?
#
loop_
_entity_poly.entity_id
_entity_poly.type
_entity_poly.pdbx_seq_one_letter_code
_entity_poly.pdbx_strand_id
1 'polypeptide(L)'
;SCTEEFNIKFENLADIVDDPDASENLKAFARKKLKRLETHIRDSLEIAFFISLTPLVPLILIGDVGKAFLNYTMQNTGVRIEKATLYIKEPYANLIELPRTTTKELSQYKTFIFKDVKVLFQGIGKSTLVSYKLKDIEKQLVIPNEYITVERSKKIEE
;
A
#
# COMPACT_ATOMS: atom_id res chain seq x y z
N SER A 1 28.12 31.31 -11.19
CA SER A 1 27.66 29.97 -11.66
C SER A 1 26.15 30.00 -11.89
N CYS A 2 25.66 30.02 -13.13
CA CYS A 2 24.26 30.05 -13.61
C CYS A 2 23.27 31.01 -12.92
N THR A 3 23.00 30.85 -11.62
CA THR A 3 22.16 31.71 -10.78
C THR A 3 22.64 33.15 -10.71
N GLU A 4 23.97 33.35 -10.72
CA GLU A 4 24.59 34.67 -10.61
C GLU A 4 24.49 35.48 -11.91
N GLU A 5 24.76 34.85 -13.06
CA GLU A 5 24.54 35.45 -14.39
C GLU A 5 23.05 35.76 -14.63
N PHE A 6 22.18 34.91 -14.09
CA PHE A 6 20.74 35.11 -14.17
C PHE A 6 20.27 36.33 -13.35
N ASN A 7 20.76 36.49 -12.12
CA ASN A 7 20.45 37.66 -11.28
C ASN A 7 20.92 38.96 -11.94
N ILE A 8 22.15 38.99 -12.46
CA ILE A 8 22.70 40.15 -13.16
C ILE A 8 21.82 40.52 -14.37
N LYS A 9 21.36 39.53 -15.13
CA LYS A 9 20.49 39.78 -16.30
C LYS A 9 19.10 40.29 -15.91
N PHE A 10 18.62 39.94 -14.72
CA PHE A 10 17.34 40.41 -14.18
C PHE A 10 17.43 41.86 -13.70
N GLU A 11 18.47 42.20 -12.93
CA GLU A 11 18.74 43.57 -12.47
C GLU A 11 18.83 44.53 -13.67
N ASN A 12 19.60 44.15 -14.70
CA ASN A 12 19.70 44.93 -15.94
C ASN A 12 18.35 45.17 -16.64
N LEU A 13 17.38 44.23 -16.54
CA LEU A 13 16.05 44.42 -17.14
C LEU A 13 15.17 45.33 -16.29
N ALA A 14 15.32 45.31 -14.97
CA ALA A 14 14.65 46.24 -14.07
C ALA A 14 15.18 47.67 -14.28
N ASP A 15 16.49 47.83 -14.38
CA ASP A 15 17.15 49.12 -14.61
C ASP A 15 16.66 49.79 -15.91
N ILE A 16 16.46 49.02 -16.98
CA ILE A 16 15.91 49.53 -18.26
C ILE A 16 14.46 50.03 -18.13
N VAL A 17 13.68 49.46 -17.20
CA VAL A 17 12.29 49.90 -16.97
C VAL A 17 12.25 51.21 -16.18
N ASP A 18 13.20 51.39 -15.26
CA ASP A 18 13.29 52.54 -14.36
C ASP A 18 14.10 53.71 -14.96
N ASP A 19 14.86 53.47 -16.03
CA ASP A 19 15.61 54.49 -16.77
C ASP A 19 14.67 55.54 -17.42
N PRO A 20 14.72 56.82 -17.00
CA PRO A 20 13.87 57.86 -17.58
C PRO A 20 14.15 58.11 -19.07
N ASP A 21 15.38 57.86 -19.55
CA ASP A 21 15.84 58.15 -20.91
C ASP A 21 15.63 56.98 -21.88
N ALA A 22 15.24 55.81 -21.38
CA ALA A 22 14.97 54.64 -22.22
C ALA A 22 13.68 54.80 -23.05
N SER A 23 13.74 54.37 -24.32
CA SER A 23 12.60 54.43 -25.24
C SER A 23 11.42 53.57 -24.75
N GLU A 24 10.19 54.01 -25.00
CA GLU A 24 8.96 53.30 -24.60
C GLU A 24 8.90 51.86 -25.14
N ASN A 25 9.40 51.61 -26.34
CA ASN A 25 9.47 50.27 -26.93
C ASN A 25 10.40 49.34 -26.12
N LEU A 26 11.51 49.88 -25.63
CA LEU A 26 12.49 49.15 -24.82
C LEU A 26 11.93 48.87 -23.41
N LYS A 27 11.25 49.85 -22.80
CA LYS A 27 10.52 49.69 -21.53
C LYS A 27 9.42 48.63 -21.63
N ALA A 28 8.63 48.67 -22.71
CA ALA A 28 7.58 47.68 -22.96
C ALA A 28 8.15 46.26 -23.13
N PHE A 29 9.29 46.12 -23.82
CA PHE A 29 9.98 44.84 -23.97
C PHE A 29 10.49 44.30 -22.62
N ALA A 30 11.14 45.16 -21.82
CA ALA A 30 11.66 44.78 -20.51
C ALA A 30 10.53 44.37 -19.55
N ARG A 31 9.44 45.16 -19.46
CA ARG A 31 8.23 44.82 -18.68
C ARG A 31 7.63 43.47 -19.09
N LYS A 32 7.53 43.19 -20.39
CA LYS A 32 7.00 41.92 -20.90
C LYS A 32 7.86 40.72 -20.48
N LYS A 33 9.19 40.89 -20.46
CA LYS A 33 10.11 39.84 -20.01
C LYS A 33 10.05 39.62 -18.50
N LEU A 34 10.01 40.70 -17.71
CA LEU A 34 9.87 40.62 -16.25
C LEU A 34 8.57 39.91 -15.86
N LYS A 35 7.44 40.31 -16.45
CA LYS A 35 6.14 39.67 -16.19
C LYS A 35 6.11 38.19 -16.55
N ARG A 36 6.72 37.82 -17.68
CA ARG A 36 6.85 36.41 -18.08
C ARG A 36 7.67 35.62 -17.06
N LEU A 37 8.75 36.23 -16.55
CA LEU A 37 9.61 35.58 -15.60
C LEU A 37 8.94 35.39 -14.23
N GLU A 38 8.27 36.42 -13.73
CA GLU A 38 7.46 36.32 -12.50
C GLU A 38 6.44 35.19 -12.58
N THR A 39 5.77 35.08 -13.74
CA THR A 39 4.82 33.98 -14.01
C THR A 39 5.52 32.63 -13.95
N HIS A 40 6.67 32.46 -14.62
CA HIS A 40 7.41 31.20 -14.58
C HIS A 40 7.91 30.82 -13.17
N ILE A 41 8.35 31.79 -12.37
CA ILE A 41 8.77 31.54 -10.99
C ILE A 41 7.58 31.08 -10.15
N ARG A 42 6.43 31.76 -10.26
CA ARG A 42 5.21 31.40 -9.55
C ARG A 42 4.74 29.99 -9.93
N ASP A 43 4.66 29.69 -11.22
CA ASP A 43 4.22 28.39 -11.71
C ASP A 43 5.21 27.28 -11.27
N SER A 44 6.52 27.56 -11.28
CA SER A 44 7.53 26.60 -10.81
C SER A 44 7.43 26.33 -9.32
N LEU A 45 7.13 27.35 -8.50
CA LEU A 45 6.93 27.19 -7.05
C LEU A 45 5.65 26.40 -6.78
N GLU A 46 4.58 26.66 -7.52
CA GLU A 46 3.31 25.93 -7.41
C GLU A 46 3.52 24.45 -7.76
N ILE A 47 4.20 24.15 -8.87
CA ILE A 47 4.53 22.77 -9.27
C ILE A 47 5.41 22.08 -8.22
N ALA A 48 6.45 22.76 -7.72
CA ALA A 48 7.33 22.20 -6.68
C ALA A 48 6.56 21.92 -5.38
N PHE A 49 5.62 22.79 -5.01
CA PHE A 49 4.73 22.59 -3.88
C PHE A 49 3.82 21.37 -4.11
N PHE A 50 3.19 21.24 -5.28
CA PHE A 50 2.38 20.07 -5.59
C PHE A 50 3.19 18.77 -5.58
N ILE A 51 4.37 18.74 -6.21
CA ILE A 51 5.23 17.53 -6.25
C ILE A 51 5.68 17.14 -4.83
N SER A 52 5.96 18.11 -3.95
CA SER A 52 6.40 17.83 -2.59
C SER A 52 5.26 17.44 -1.64
N LEU A 53 4.08 18.06 -1.77
CA LEU A 53 2.93 17.74 -0.92
C LEU A 53 2.20 16.46 -1.34
N THR A 54 2.13 16.15 -2.64
CA THR A 54 1.39 15.00 -3.18
C THR A 54 1.78 13.66 -2.53
N PRO A 55 3.07 13.32 -2.32
CA PRO A 55 3.43 12.07 -1.64
C PRO A 55 3.25 12.14 -0.12
N LEU A 56 3.23 13.34 0.47
CA LEU A 56 3.14 13.53 1.92
C LEU A 56 1.69 13.44 2.43
N VAL A 57 0.72 13.86 1.62
CA VAL A 57 -0.71 13.82 1.96
C VAL A 57 -1.22 12.39 2.22
N PRO A 58 -0.95 11.36 1.37
CA PRO A 58 -1.30 9.98 1.66
C PRO A 58 -0.62 9.44 2.92
N LEU A 59 0.63 9.83 3.15
CA LEU A 59 1.41 9.35 4.29
C LEU A 59 0.87 9.86 5.63
N ILE A 60 0.37 11.09 5.68
CA ILE A 60 -0.19 11.72 6.89
C ILE A 60 -1.67 11.35 7.07
N LEU A 61 -2.48 11.39 6.00
CA LEU A 61 -3.92 11.15 6.09
C LEU A 61 -4.29 9.68 6.15
N ILE A 62 -3.46 8.80 5.61
CA ILE A 62 -3.69 7.37 5.59
C ILE A 62 -2.63 6.73 6.49
N GLY A 63 -2.77 6.93 7.81
CA GLY A 63 -1.93 6.25 8.82
C GLY A 63 -1.97 4.71 8.74
N ASP A 64 -2.84 4.16 7.89
CA ASP A 64 -3.02 2.75 7.63
C ASP A 64 -2.57 2.28 6.22
N VAL A 65 -1.92 3.10 5.35
CA VAL A 65 -1.47 2.59 4.01
C VAL A 65 -0.54 1.41 4.20
N GLY A 66 0.39 1.52 5.15
CA GLY A 66 1.34 0.46 5.47
C GLY A 66 0.62 -0.83 5.90
N LYS A 67 -0.40 -0.73 6.76
CA LYS A 67 -1.19 -1.89 7.19
C LYS A 67 -2.07 -2.44 6.09
N ALA A 68 -2.66 -1.59 5.26
CA ALA A 68 -3.46 -1.97 4.11
C ALA A 68 -2.61 -2.70 3.07
N PHE A 69 -1.43 -2.18 2.75
CA PHE A 69 -0.47 -2.81 1.86
C PHE A 69 0.06 -4.13 2.43
N LEU A 70 0.41 -4.17 3.72
CA LEU A 70 0.84 -5.39 4.40
C LEU A 70 -0.29 -6.45 4.40
N ASN A 71 -1.52 -6.07 4.73
CA ASN A 71 -2.67 -6.98 4.68
C ASN A 71 -2.95 -7.47 3.26
N TYR A 72 -2.88 -6.58 2.27
CA TYR A 72 -3.10 -6.90 0.86
C TYR A 72 -2.03 -7.86 0.34
N THR A 73 -0.75 -7.58 0.61
CA THR A 73 0.36 -8.47 0.26
C THR A 73 0.26 -9.81 0.99
N MET A 74 -0.12 -9.84 2.27
CA MET A 74 -0.33 -11.07 3.03
C MET A 74 -1.50 -11.90 2.50
N GLN A 75 -2.58 -11.28 2.05
CA GLN A 75 -3.70 -11.97 1.40
C GLN A 75 -3.29 -12.52 0.02
N ASN A 76 -2.59 -11.72 -0.79
CA ASN A 76 -2.19 -12.12 -2.15
C ASN A 76 -1.08 -13.18 -2.20
N THR A 77 -0.15 -13.16 -1.25
CA THR A 77 0.84 -14.23 -1.05
C THR A 77 0.23 -15.47 -0.38
N GLY A 78 -1.00 -15.33 0.13
CA GLY A 78 -1.73 -16.36 0.86
C GLY A 78 -1.12 -16.73 2.21
N VAL A 79 -0.32 -15.84 2.79
CA VAL A 79 0.07 -15.93 4.20
C VAL A 79 -1.17 -15.84 5.09
N ARG A 80 -2.11 -14.96 4.72
CA ARG A 80 -3.43 -14.83 5.37
C ARG A 80 -4.53 -15.25 4.39
N ILE A 81 -5.45 -16.11 4.85
CA ILE A 81 -6.55 -16.64 4.04
C ILE A 81 -7.83 -16.49 4.85
N GLU A 82 -8.79 -15.74 4.33
CA GLU A 82 -10.01 -15.42 5.08
C GLU A 82 -11.04 -16.55 5.09
N LYS A 83 -11.04 -17.38 4.04
CA LYS A 83 -11.89 -18.57 3.94
C LYS A 83 -11.09 -19.71 3.33
N ALA A 84 -10.69 -20.66 4.16
CA ALA A 84 -9.98 -21.86 3.75
C ALA A 84 -10.75 -23.13 4.15
N THR A 85 -10.55 -24.18 3.37
CA THR A 85 -10.89 -25.55 3.78
C THR A 85 -9.63 -26.17 4.36
N LEU A 86 -9.67 -26.57 5.64
CA LEU A 86 -8.55 -27.17 6.34
C LEU A 86 -8.75 -28.67 6.48
N TYR A 87 -7.70 -29.42 6.18
CA TYR A 87 -7.60 -30.85 6.43
C TYR A 87 -6.63 -31.05 7.58
N ILE A 88 -7.13 -31.49 8.73
CA ILE A 88 -6.34 -31.54 9.97
C ILE A 88 -6.33 -32.96 10.51
N LYS A 89 -5.15 -33.47 10.82
CA LYS A 89 -4.93 -34.78 11.44
C LYS A 89 -5.10 -34.73 12.96
N GLU A 90 -5.46 -35.86 13.57
CA GLU A 90 -5.33 -36.02 15.01
C GLU A 90 -3.88 -35.85 15.50
N PRO A 91 -3.67 -35.38 16.75
CA PRO A 91 -4.67 -35.03 17.76
C PRO A 91 -5.26 -33.62 17.59
N TYR A 92 -4.67 -32.77 16.75
CA TYR A 92 -5.01 -31.35 16.66
C TYR A 92 -6.43 -31.09 16.14
N ALA A 93 -6.96 -32.00 15.31
CA ALA A 93 -8.35 -31.94 14.87
C ALA A 93 -9.37 -32.06 16.03
N ASN A 94 -8.99 -32.65 17.17
CA ASN A 94 -9.85 -32.76 18.35
C ASN A 94 -9.84 -31.48 19.21
N LEU A 95 -8.93 -30.54 18.94
CA LEU A 95 -8.84 -29.25 19.65
C LEU A 95 -9.74 -28.17 19.01
N ILE A 96 -10.35 -28.47 17.87
CA ILE A 96 -11.20 -27.53 17.13
C ILE A 96 -12.65 -27.90 17.35
N GLU A 97 -13.41 -26.97 17.92
CA GLU A 97 -14.83 -27.13 18.26
C GLU A 97 -15.77 -26.72 17.11
N LEU A 98 -15.29 -26.80 15.87
CA LEU A 98 -16.10 -26.54 14.67
C LEU A 98 -16.74 -27.84 14.15
N PRO A 99 -17.88 -27.75 13.45
CA PRO A 99 -18.41 -28.87 12.69
C PRO A 99 -17.34 -29.41 11.75
N ARG A 100 -17.05 -30.70 11.88
CA ARG A 100 -16.04 -31.41 11.10
C ARG A 100 -16.68 -32.49 10.27
N THR A 101 -16.20 -32.68 9.06
CA THR A 101 -16.58 -33.80 8.20
C THR A 101 -15.36 -34.65 7.87
N THR A 102 -15.57 -35.85 7.34
CA THR A 102 -14.50 -36.71 6.84
C THR A 102 -15.02 -37.51 5.67
N THR A 103 -14.15 -37.84 4.71
CA THR A 103 -14.43 -38.86 3.69
C THR A 103 -13.94 -40.22 4.17
N LYS A 104 -14.34 -41.31 3.49
CA LYS A 104 -13.87 -42.66 3.83
C LYS A 104 -12.35 -42.77 3.75
N GLU A 105 -11.74 -42.19 2.72
CA GLU A 105 -10.29 -42.17 2.51
C GLU A 105 -9.57 -41.38 3.61
N LEU A 106 -10.06 -40.19 3.96
CA LEU A 106 -9.44 -39.35 5.00
C LEU A 106 -9.60 -39.93 6.41
N SER A 107 -10.65 -40.73 6.64
CA SER A 107 -10.87 -41.38 7.94
C SER A 107 -9.76 -42.39 8.28
N GLN A 108 -9.18 -43.05 7.27
CA GLN A 108 -8.06 -43.98 7.45
C GLN A 108 -6.83 -43.27 8.02
N TYR A 109 -6.64 -42.00 7.66
CA TYR A 109 -5.55 -41.15 8.13
C TYR A 109 -5.95 -40.25 9.30
N LYS A 110 -7.10 -40.49 9.92
CA LYS A 110 -7.63 -39.69 11.04
C LYS A 110 -7.63 -38.18 10.72
N THR A 111 -7.96 -37.85 9.47
CA THR A 111 -7.95 -36.48 8.95
C THR A 111 -9.38 -35.96 8.83
N PHE A 112 -9.62 -34.77 9.36
CA PHE A 112 -10.93 -34.12 9.38
C PHE A 112 -10.91 -32.83 8.57
N ILE A 113 -12.04 -32.54 7.94
CA ILE A 113 -12.27 -31.38 7.08
C ILE A 113 -13.01 -30.32 7.88
N PHE A 114 -12.46 -29.11 7.90
CA PHE A 114 -13.05 -27.91 8.48
C PHE A 114 -13.23 -26.86 7.39
N LYS A 115 -14.45 -26.33 7.25
CA LYS A 115 -14.76 -25.31 6.24
C LYS A 115 -14.85 -23.93 6.88
N ASP A 116 -14.66 -22.90 6.07
CA ASP A 116 -14.80 -21.48 6.45
C ASP A 116 -13.90 -21.05 7.61
N VAL A 117 -12.69 -21.60 7.69
CA VAL A 117 -11.70 -21.24 8.72
C VAL A 117 -10.77 -20.16 8.19
N LYS A 118 -10.42 -19.19 9.05
CA LYS A 118 -9.42 -18.17 8.75
C LYS A 118 -8.03 -18.72 9.05
N VAL A 119 -7.12 -18.63 8.09
CA VAL A 119 -5.70 -18.88 8.32
C VAL A 119 -5.03 -17.53 8.48
N LEU A 120 -4.44 -17.28 9.65
CA LEU A 120 -3.80 -16.00 9.94
C LEU A 120 -2.37 -15.97 9.39
N PHE A 121 -1.65 -17.08 9.52
CA PHE A 121 -0.29 -17.23 9.02
C PHE A 121 -0.04 -18.66 8.56
N GLN A 122 0.21 -18.84 7.26
CA GLN A 122 0.68 -20.09 6.67
C GLN A 122 2.12 -19.95 6.20
N GLY A 123 2.97 -20.93 6.49
CA GLY A 123 4.30 -21.07 5.89
C GLY A 123 5.43 -20.24 6.53
N ILE A 124 5.17 -19.50 7.61
CA ILE A 124 6.22 -18.87 8.42
C ILE A 124 6.63 -19.87 9.51
N GLY A 125 7.74 -20.58 9.30
CA GLY A 125 8.25 -21.59 10.22
C GLY A 125 7.62 -22.98 10.04
N LYS A 126 7.56 -23.78 11.12
CA LYS A 126 7.09 -25.18 11.11
C LYS A 126 5.61 -25.36 11.45
N SER A 127 4.87 -24.25 11.61
CA SER A 127 3.50 -24.26 12.09
C SER A 127 2.65 -23.24 11.34
N THR A 128 1.34 -23.46 11.34
CA THR A 128 0.32 -22.59 10.76
C THR A 128 -0.59 -22.09 11.88
N LEU A 129 -0.82 -20.77 11.93
CA LEU A 129 -1.76 -20.16 12.88
C LEU A 129 -3.13 -20.06 12.23
N VAL A 130 -4.11 -20.72 12.81
CA VAL A 130 -5.51 -20.70 12.37
C VAL A 130 -6.36 -19.95 13.38
N SER A 131 -7.37 -19.24 12.88
CA SER A 131 -8.39 -18.55 13.66
C SER A 131 -9.77 -19.04 13.22
N TYR A 132 -10.62 -19.34 14.20
CA TYR A 132 -12.00 -19.71 13.95
C TYR A 132 -12.94 -19.00 14.92
N LYS A 133 -14.15 -18.70 14.44
CA LYS A 133 -15.19 -18.07 15.24
C LYS A 133 -16.09 -19.16 15.83
N LEU A 134 -16.24 -19.15 17.14
CA LEU A 134 -17.19 -19.99 17.86
C LEU A 134 -18.14 -19.09 18.63
N LYS A 135 -19.40 -19.01 18.17
CA LYS A 135 -20.39 -18.05 18.69
C LYS A 135 -19.83 -16.63 18.58
N ASP A 136 -19.61 -15.93 19.70
CA ASP A 136 -19.07 -14.57 19.74
C ASP A 136 -17.57 -14.49 20.10
N ILE A 137 -16.90 -15.64 20.22
CA ILE A 137 -15.48 -15.72 20.60
C ILE A 137 -14.66 -16.14 19.38
N GLU A 138 -13.60 -15.41 19.07
CA GLU A 138 -12.58 -15.83 18.12
C GLU A 138 -11.49 -16.62 18.86
N LYS A 139 -11.34 -17.90 18.50
CA LYS A 139 -10.30 -18.79 19.04
C LYS A 139 -9.17 -18.94 18.03
N GLN A 140 -7.94 -18.96 18.52
CA GLN A 140 -6.75 -19.17 17.71
C GLN A 140 -6.04 -20.45 18.13
N LEU A 141 -5.49 -21.18 17.15
CA LEU A 141 -4.75 -22.41 17.38
C LEU A 141 -3.53 -22.47 16.47
N VAL A 142 -2.40 -22.87 17.04
CA VAL A 142 -1.17 -23.15 16.29
C VAL A 142 -1.12 -24.63 16.00
N ILE A 143 -1.01 -24.99 14.71
CA ILE A 143 -0.99 -26.38 14.26
C ILE A 143 0.32 -26.62 13.49
N PRO A 144 1.10 -27.67 13.81
CA PRO A 144 2.31 -27.97 13.05
C PRO A 144 1.97 -28.35 11.60
N ASN A 145 2.80 -27.91 10.65
CA ASN A 145 2.53 -28.04 9.21
C ASN A 145 2.38 -29.49 8.73
N GLU A 146 2.94 -30.47 9.46
CA GLU A 146 2.80 -31.90 9.14
C GLU A 146 1.39 -32.48 9.41
N TYR A 147 0.58 -31.76 10.21
CA TYR A 147 -0.78 -32.13 10.57
C TYR A 147 -1.86 -31.30 9.88
N ILE A 148 -1.51 -30.31 9.06
CA ILE A 148 -2.47 -29.42 8.41
C ILE A 148 -2.18 -29.26 6.92
N THR A 149 -3.21 -29.49 6.11
CA THR A 149 -3.23 -29.10 4.70
C THR A 149 -4.28 -27.99 4.53
N VAL A 150 -3.89 -26.91 3.88
CA VAL A 150 -4.75 -25.76 3.61
C VAL A 150 -5.10 -25.75 2.13
N GLU A 151 -6.37 -25.99 1.81
CA GLU A 151 -6.88 -25.84 0.45
C GLU A 151 -7.42 -24.43 0.22
N ARG A 152 -7.07 -23.87 -0.93
CA ARG A 152 -7.46 -22.52 -1.36
C ARG A 152 -8.27 -22.63 -2.65
N SER A 153 -9.47 -22.09 -2.63
CA SER A 153 -10.29 -21.93 -3.83
C SER A 153 -10.14 -20.49 -4.32
N LYS A 154 -9.45 -20.29 -5.45
CA LYS A 154 -9.44 -18.99 -6.15
C LYS A 154 -10.44 -19.08 -7.30
N LYS A 155 -11.43 -18.18 -7.34
CA LYS A 155 -12.21 -17.99 -8.56
C LYS A 155 -11.26 -17.47 -9.64
N ILE A 156 -11.16 -18.19 -10.74
CA ILE A 156 -10.55 -17.65 -11.95
C ILE A 156 -11.64 -16.74 -12.52
N GLU A 157 -11.43 -15.43 -12.42
CA GLU A 157 -12.23 -14.46 -13.17
C GLU A 157 -11.76 -14.57 -14.62
N GLU A 158 -12.67 -14.96 -15.53
CA GLU A 158 -12.47 -14.97 -16.98
C GLU A 158 -12.46 -13.56 -17.56
#